data_AF-A0A8I0RZP5-F1
#
_entry.id   AF-A0A8I0RZP5-F1
#
_cell.length_a   1.000
_cell.length_b   1.000
_cell.length_c   1.000
_cell.angle_alpha   90.00
_cell.angle_beta   90.00
_cell.angle_gamma   90.00
#
_symmetry.space_group_name_H-M   'P 1'
#
loop_
_entity.id
_entity.type
_entity.pdbx_description
1 polymer ?
#
loop_
_entity_poly.entity_id
_entity_poly.type
_entity_poly.pdbx_seq_one_letter_code
_entity_poly.pdbx_strand_id
1 'polypeptide(L)'
;MKYYQFKGGIKLIQPFTVNLPNTIHFPVDTNGNPLMPSQTLRGWLRFASYRSLLEVMKQRGELFSIHEHYLLAKGIDTGNLINNERATTIGLNIDVRKINPMMDLFGRWGISGALGVGSAIAPISSLVKSANSSRGHIADSFDDFDHYITEGDKQLLLDIMEQDAETAPQIQELKAKIKIIQHEKRNAPNFEQKTELNKQIQQLQDRVADIKGKKTGSKESVRRVNYGLDVIAADSVAQHTMKLTGNHLGSLHFLFWTISKLPLFRVGGGRSYNYGEVEPFWKITEHNFSHPEGFPCGEIGWKDGEFIKALDIDIDVDLKAFESSLLDKELFNFKYFG
;
A
#
# COMPACT_ATOMS: atom_id res chain seq x y z
N MET A 1 -7.53 30.95 -1.90
CA MET A 1 -7.24 29.56 -1.53
C MET A 1 -5.73 29.38 -1.57
N LYS A 2 -5.14 28.97 -0.45
CA LYS A 2 -3.71 28.67 -0.32
C LYS A 2 -3.54 27.15 -0.19
N TYR A 3 -2.48 26.61 -0.75
CA TYR A 3 -2.14 25.18 -0.66
C TYR A 3 -0.63 24.97 -0.72
N TYR A 4 -0.19 23.83 -0.18
CA TYR A 4 1.21 23.42 -0.25
C TYR A 4 1.35 22.25 -1.22
N GLN A 5 2.27 22.38 -2.18
CA GLN A 5 2.67 21.30 -3.07
C GLN A 5 3.98 20.71 -2.58
N PHE A 6 4.02 19.39 -2.50
CA PHE A 6 5.23 18.62 -2.22
C PHE A 6 5.65 17.95 -3.51
N LYS A 7 6.86 18.23 -4.00
CA LYS A 7 7.40 17.65 -5.23
C LYS A 7 8.78 17.08 -4.98
N GLY A 8 8.96 15.81 -5.32
CA GLY A 8 10.22 15.12 -5.09
C GLY A 8 10.14 13.66 -5.49
N GLY A 9 10.67 12.78 -4.65
CA GLY A 9 10.73 11.35 -4.95
C GLY A 9 10.81 10.48 -3.72
N ILE A 10 10.56 9.20 -3.94
CA ILE A 10 10.71 8.13 -2.95
C ILE A 10 11.87 7.27 -3.44
N LYS A 11 13.03 7.37 -2.79
CA LYS A 11 14.18 6.49 -3.06
C LYS A 11 13.91 5.14 -2.40
N LEU A 12 14.03 4.07 -3.16
CA LEU A 12 13.90 2.71 -2.67
C LEU A 12 15.23 2.25 -2.09
N ILE A 13 15.27 2.02 -0.78
CA ILE A 13 16.45 1.40 -0.14
C ILE A 13 16.37 -0.12 -0.25
N GLN A 14 15.15 -0.66 -0.25
CA GLN A 14 14.87 -2.06 -0.56
C GLN A 14 13.83 -2.14 -1.68
N PRO A 15 13.76 -3.26 -2.42
CA PRO A 15 12.78 -3.40 -3.50
C PRO A 15 11.35 -3.16 -3.01
N PHE A 16 10.49 -2.69 -3.90
CA PHE A 16 9.06 -2.48 -3.62
C PHE A 16 8.21 -3.43 -4.44
N THR A 17 7.19 -4.00 -3.79
CA THR A 17 6.12 -4.71 -4.47
C THR A 17 4.76 -4.38 -3.88
N VAL A 18 3.72 -4.64 -4.63
CA VAL A 18 2.34 -4.49 -4.17
C VAL A 18 1.48 -5.58 -4.82
N ASN A 19 0.64 -6.19 -4.00
CA ASN A 19 -0.40 -7.10 -4.47
C ASN A 19 -1.70 -6.33 -4.59
N LEU A 20 -2.17 -6.15 -5.82
CA LEU A 20 -3.45 -5.53 -6.09
C LEU A 20 -4.52 -6.62 -6.31
N PRO A 21 -5.73 -6.46 -5.77
CA PRO A 21 -6.80 -7.43 -5.98
C PRO A 21 -7.11 -7.60 -7.47
N ASN A 22 -7.22 -8.85 -7.91
CA ASN A 22 -7.58 -9.21 -9.29
C ASN A 22 -6.60 -8.77 -10.37
N THR A 23 -5.38 -8.38 -10.01
CA THR A 23 -4.33 -7.97 -10.97
C THR A 23 -3.21 -9.00 -10.97
N ILE A 24 -2.78 -9.41 -12.16
CA ILE A 24 -1.73 -10.42 -12.37
C ILE A 24 -0.38 -9.73 -12.62
N HIS A 25 -0.41 -8.47 -13.07
CA HIS A 25 0.77 -7.69 -13.44
C HIS A 25 1.07 -6.62 -12.41
N PHE A 26 2.34 -6.23 -12.36
CA PHE A 26 2.77 -5.06 -11.61
C PHE A 26 2.06 -3.79 -12.13
N PRO A 27 1.63 -2.88 -11.24
CA PRO A 27 1.01 -1.64 -11.67
C PRO A 27 1.98 -0.73 -12.44
N VAL A 28 1.54 -0.30 -13.62
CA VAL A 28 2.28 0.63 -14.50
C VAL A 28 1.41 1.82 -14.90
N ASP A 29 2.04 2.93 -15.29
CA ASP A 29 1.34 4.08 -15.89
C ASP A 29 0.97 3.82 -17.36
N THR A 30 0.38 4.82 -18.02
CA THR A 30 0.01 4.75 -19.45
C THR A 30 1.19 4.54 -20.40
N ASN A 31 2.41 4.81 -19.95
CA ASN A 31 3.65 4.68 -20.72
C ASN A 31 4.42 3.39 -20.35
N GLY A 32 3.88 2.54 -19.46
CA GLY A 32 4.52 1.32 -19.00
C GLY A 32 5.54 1.51 -17.87
N ASN A 33 5.65 2.71 -17.30
CA ASN A 33 6.53 2.96 -16.15
C ASN A 33 5.94 2.32 -14.89
N PRO A 34 6.71 1.52 -14.12
CA PRO A 34 6.22 0.94 -12.88
C PRO A 34 5.88 2.03 -11.87
N LEU A 35 4.75 1.87 -11.18
CA LEU A 35 4.29 2.84 -10.19
C LEU A 35 3.98 2.21 -8.83
N MET A 36 4.26 2.98 -7.78
CA MET A 36 3.72 2.75 -6.45
C MET A 36 2.34 3.40 -6.39
N PRO A 37 1.24 2.63 -6.23
CA PRO A 37 -0.11 3.19 -6.31
C PRO A 37 -0.36 4.25 -5.23
N SER A 38 -1.04 5.34 -5.61
CA SER A 38 -1.42 6.41 -4.69
C SER A 38 -2.13 5.93 -3.43
N GLN A 39 -3.04 4.94 -3.55
CA GLN A 39 -3.75 4.37 -2.41
C GLN A 39 -2.81 3.63 -1.44
N THR A 40 -1.76 2.97 -1.95
CA THR A 40 -0.73 2.32 -1.14
C THR A 40 0.09 3.35 -0.38
N LEU A 41 0.55 4.41 -1.06
CA LEU A 41 1.34 5.49 -0.45
C LEU A 41 0.52 6.27 0.58
N ARG A 42 -0.73 6.58 0.26
CA ARG A 42 -1.66 7.24 1.15
C ARG A 42 -1.97 6.39 2.38
N GLY A 43 -2.18 5.08 2.20
CA GLY A 43 -2.38 4.13 3.28
C GLY A 43 -1.16 4.02 4.19
N TRP A 44 0.05 4.06 3.61
CA TRP A 44 1.31 4.08 4.34
C TRP A 44 1.44 5.35 5.20
N LEU A 45 1.24 6.54 4.62
CA LEU A 45 1.26 7.81 5.36
C LEU A 45 0.23 7.81 6.51
N ARG A 46 -1.02 7.41 6.24
CA ARG A 46 -2.08 7.35 7.26
C ARG A 46 -1.71 6.39 8.38
N PHE A 47 -1.21 5.19 8.03
CA PHE A 47 -0.85 4.18 9.02
C PHE A 47 0.35 4.61 9.86
N ALA A 48 1.38 5.21 9.25
CA ALA A 48 2.53 5.76 9.95
C ALA A 48 2.11 6.86 10.94
N SER A 49 1.25 7.78 10.50
CA SER A 49 0.68 8.85 11.35
C SER A 49 -0.04 8.25 12.55
N TYR A 50 -0.97 7.33 12.30
CA TYR A 50 -1.76 6.66 13.33
C TYR A 50 -0.89 5.86 14.30
N ARG A 51 0.05 5.06 13.80
CA ARG A 51 0.87 4.17 14.65
C ARG A 51 1.84 4.96 15.52
N SER A 52 2.36 6.07 14.99
CA SER A 52 3.17 7.03 15.77
C SER A 52 2.33 7.73 16.83
N LEU A 53 1.10 8.15 16.48
CA LEU A 53 0.17 8.78 17.40
C LEU A 53 -0.18 7.85 18.57
N LEU A 54 -0.37 6.55 18.30
CA LEU A 54 -0.60 5.56 19.35
C LEU A 54 0.54 5.51 20.38
N GLU A 55 1.79 5.60 19.95
CA GLU A 55 2.92 5.58 20.90
C GLU A 55 2.94 6.85 21.77
N VAL A 56 2.60 8.01 21.20
CA VAL A 56 2.47 9.26 21.96
C VAL A 56 1.32 9.17 22.97
N MET A 57 0.13 8.73 22.55
CA MET A 57 -1.05 8.58 23.41
C MET A 57 -0.83 7.57 24.54
N LYS A 58 -0.12 6.48 24.25
CA LYS A 58 0.24 5.44 25.22
C LYS A 58 1.06 6.00 26.39
N GLN A 59 1.94 6.97 26.16
CA GLN A 59 2.76 7.58 27.22
C GLN A 59 1.93 8.23 28.33
N ARG A 60 0.68 8.63 28.05
CA ARG A 60 -0.26 9.19 29.04
C ARG A 60 -1.41 8.25 29.40
N GLY A 61 -1.33 6.98 29.01
CA GLY A 61 -2.39 6.01 29.27
C GLY A 61 -3.68 6.25 28.49
N GLU A 62 -3.63 7.03 27.41
CA GLU A 62 -4.79 7.23 26.54
C GLU A 62 -4.95 6.07 25.57
N LEU A 63 -6.10 5.39 25.64
CA LEU A 63 -6.46 4.28 24.76
C LEU A 63 -7.55 4.71 23.79
N PHE A 64 -7.54 4.14 22.58
CA PHE A 64 -8.61 4.27 21.62
C PHE A 64 -9.51 3.02 21.67
N SER A 65 -10.79 3.21 21.35
CA SER A 65 -11.74 2.13 21.10
C SER A 65 -11.46 1.44 19.76
N ILE A 66 -12.05 0.27 19.56
CA ILE A 66 -11.93 -0.45 18.28
C ILE A 66 -12.45 0.38 17.09
N HIS A 67 -13.51 1.17 17.29
CA HIS A 67 -14.08 2.02 16.25
C HIS A 67 -13.14 3.16 15.88
N GLU A 68 -12.53 3.80 16.88
CA GLU A 68 -11.52 4.85 16.67
C GLU A 68 -10.28 4.29 15.97
N HIS A 69 -9.84 3.07 16.32
CA HIS A 69 -8.74 2.39 15.62
C HIS A 69 -9.05 2.18 14.13
N TYR A 70 -10.24 1.67 13.78
CA TYR A 70 -10.65 1.51 12.38
C TYR A 70 -10.75 2.86 11.66
N LEU A 71 -11.33 3.86 12.30
CA LEU A 71 -11.51 5.18 11.73
C LEU A 71 -10.15 5.86 11.49
N LEU A 72 -9.28 5.94 12.50
CA LEU A 72 -8.00 6.61 12.37
C LEU A 72 -7.01 5.83 11.49
N ALA A 73 -6.91 4.51 11.61
CA ALA A 73 -5.93 3.72 10.87
C ALA A 73 -6.34 3.43 9.41
N LYS A 74 -7.64 3.19 9.17
CA LYS A 74 -8.15 2.75 7.86
C LYS A 74 -9.12 3.73 7.22
N GLY A 75 -9.62 4.73 7.96
CA GLY A 75 -10.64 5.64 7.47
C GLY A 75 -12.03 4.99 7.41
N ILE A 76 -12.26 3.88 8.12
CA ILE A 76 -13.55 3.18 8.11
C ILE A 76 -14.29 3.50 9.39
N ASP A 77 -15.43 4.17 9.27
CA ASP A 77 -16.28 4.50 10.42
C ASP A 77 -17.21 3.34 10.77
N THR A 78 -16.69 2.38 11.53
CA THR A 78 -17.46 1.19 11.93
C THR A 78 -18.44 1.47 13.08
N GLY A 79 -18.29 2.60 13.77
CA GLY A 79 -19.12 2.99 14.93
C GLY A 79 -20.13 4.08 14.62
N ASN A 80 -20.16 4.61 13.40
CA ASN A 80 -20.87 5.86 13.05
C ASN A 80 -20.47 7.02 13.98
N LEU A 81 -19.18 7.14 14.28
CA LEU A 81 -18.62 8.17 15.16
C LEU A 81 -18.76 9.58 14.56
N ILE A 82 -18.79 9.69 13.23
CA ILE A 82 -18.99 10.97 12.54
C ILE A 82 -20.44 11.06 12.10
N ASN A 83 -21.17 12.07 12.60
CA ASN A 83 -22.55 12.32 12.22
C ASN A 83 -22.71 12.33 10.68
N ASN A 84 -23.56 11.42 10.18
CA ASN A 84 -23.74 11.13 8.76
C ASN A 84 -24.61 12.21 8.09
N GLU A 85 -24.05 13.38 7.82
CA GLU A 85 -24.67 14.31 6.87
C GLU A 85 -24.04 14.17 5.49
N ARG A 86 -24.87 14.21 4.44
CA ARG A 86 -24.50 13.89 3.06
C ARG A 86 -23.26 14.66 2.63
N ALA A 87 -22.34 13.98 1.91
CA ALA A 87 -21.04 14.46 1.43
C ALA A 87 -21.05 15.74 0.56
N THR A 88 -22.21 16.38 0.37
CA THR A 88 -22.45 17.52 -0.52
C THR A 88 -22.59 18.87 0.17
N THR A 89 -22.69 18.94 1.50
CA THR A 89 -22.83 20.24 2.19
C THR A 89 -21.46 20.91 2.39
N ILE A 90 -21.33 22.15 1.94
CA ILE A 90 -20.10 22.96 2.07
C ILE A 90 -19.85 23.23 3.56
N GLY A 91 -18.63 22.94 4.06
CA GLY A 91 -18.21 23.22 5.44
C GLY A 91 -18.44 22.09 6.46
N LEU A 92 -18.83 20.88 6.04
CA LEU A 92 -19.04 19.75 6.94
C LEU A 92 -17.78 19.33 7.70
N ASN A 93 -17.96 18.99 8.98
CA ASN A 93 -16.90 18.53 9.89
C ASN A 93 -15.72 19.50 10.02
N ILE A 94 -15.92 20.80 9.74
CA ILE A 94 -14.84 21.79 9.82
C ILE A 94 -14.25 21.85 11.22
N ASP A 95 -15.08 21.72 12.26
CA ASP A 95 -14.63 21.75 13.65
C ASP A 95 -13.87 20.47 14.03
N VAL A 96 -14.31 19.31 13.51
CA VAL A 96 -13.54 18.06 13.63
C VAL A 96 -12.18 18.21 12.98
N ARG A 97 -12.13 18.74 11.77
CA ARG A 97 -10.88 18.90 11.01
C ARG A 97 -9.92 19.92 11.64
N LYS A 98 -10.42 20.97 12.28
CA LYS A 98 -9.58 21.94 13.00
C LYS A 98 -8.77 21.28 14.11
N ILE A 99 -9.40 20.42 14.90
CA ILE A 99 -8.75 19.83 16.08
C ILE A 99 -8.28 18.38 15.86
N ASN A 100 -8.64 17.73 14.76
CA ASN A 100 -8.24 16.36 14.46
C ASN A 100 -7.45 16.30 13.14
N PRO A 101 -6.11 16.51 13.17
CA PRO A 101 -5.25 16.50 12.00
C PRO A 101 -5.30 15.20 11.19
N MET A 102 -5.55 14.06 11.83
CA MET A 102 -5.73 12.77 11.15
C MET A 102 -6.95 12.80 10.23
N MET A 103 -8.06 13.35 10.73
CA MET A 103 -9.29 13.48 9.97
C MET A 103 -9.20 14.58 8.92
N ASP A 104 -8.48 15.66 9.20
CA ASP A 104 -8.25 16.71 8.23
C ASP A 104 -7.41 16.21 7.05
N LEU A 105 -6.21 15.69 7.31
CA LEU A 105 -5.31 15.19 6.28
C LEU A 105 -5.91 14.02 5.51
N PHE A 106 -6.45 13.02 6.22
CA PHE A 106 -6.79 11.73 5.61
C PHE A 106 -8.29 11.47 5.48
N GLY A 107 -9.19 12.27 6.04
CA GLY A 107 -10.63 12.04 5.94
C GLY A 107 -11.08 10.63 6.36
N ARG A 108 -12.19 10.16 5.79
CA ARG A 108 -12.69 8.78 5.94
C ARG A 108 -13.26 8.28 4.62
N TRP A 109 -13.65 7.01 4.56
CA TRP A 109 -14.32 6.46 3.40
C TRP A 109 -15.59 7.26 3.10
N GLY A 110 -15.71 7.72 1.86
CA GLY A 110 -16.79 8.59 1.38
C GLY A 110 -16.57 10.09 1.59
N ILE A 111 -15.52 10.50 2.33
CA ILE A 111 -15.21 11.91 2.61
C ILE A 111 -13.71 12.16 2.45
N SER A 112 -13.34 12.95 1.44
CA SER A 112 -11.94 13.28 1.15
C SER A 112 -11.27 14.05 2.29
N GLY A 113 -9.98 13.75 2.50
CA GLY A 113 -9.08 14.57 3.32
C GLY A 113 -8.48 15.73 2.52
N ALA A 114 -7.81 16.64 3.22
CA ALA A 114 -7.07 17.79 2.70
C ALA A 114 -5.79 17.38 1.95
N LEU A 115 -5.21 16.21 2.25
CA LEU A 115 -4.00 15.73 1.61
C LEU A 115 -4.31 14.85 0.39
N GLY A 116 -4.03 15.39 -0.79
CA GLY A 116 -3.90 14.63 -2.02
C GLY A 116 -2.54 13.95 -2.10
N VAL A 117 -2.52 12.64 -2.37
CA VAL A 117 -1.30 11.83 -2.51
C VAL A 117 -1.32 11.21 -3.90
N GLY A 118 -0.29 11.51 -4.71
CA GLY A 118 -0.13 10.96 -6.06
C GLY A 118 0.38 9.52 -6.05
N SER A 119 0.42 8.88 -7.21
CA SER A 119 1.23 7.67 -7.39
C SER A 119 2.70 8.07 -7.50
N ALA A 120 3.62 7.23 -7.03
CA ALA A 120 5.04 7.45 -7.30
C ALA A 120 5.45 6.65 -8.54
N ILE A 121 6.10 7.28 -9.51
CA ILE A 121 6.41 6.67 -10.82
C ILE A 121 7.92 6.47 -10.91
N ALA A 122 8.36 5.22 -11.03
CA ALA A 122 9.76 4.88 -11.22
C ALA A 122 10.08 4.70 -12.72
N PRO A 123 11.34 4.87 -13.15
CA PRO A 123 11.75 4.59 -14.53
C PRO A 123 11.40 3.16 -14.95
N ILE A 124 11.09 2.96 -16.23
CA ILE A 124 10.80 1.62 -16.78
C ILE A 124 11.92 0.59 -16.52
N SER A 125 13.18 1.04 -16.53
CA SER A 125 14.35 0.21 -16.23
C SER A 125 14.42 -0.29 -14.79
N SER A 126 13.63 0.27 -13.88
CA SER A 126 13.57 -0.14 -12.47
C SER A 126 12.67 -1.35 -12.25
N LEU A 127 11.84 -1.74 -13.21
CA LEU A 127 10.99 -2.92 -13.10
C LEU A 127 11.82 -4.17 -13.35
N VAL A 128 12.02 -4.98 -12.31
CA VAL A 128 12.81 -6.20 -12.39
C VAL A 128 12.05 -7.40 -11.83
N LYS A 129 12.47 -8.58 -12.26
CA LYS A 129 12.04 -9.84 -11.67
C LYS A 129 12.89 -10.11 -10.44
N SER A 130 12.25 -10.19 -9.28
CA SER A 130 12.94 -10.53 -8.03
C SER A 130 13.54 -11.94 -8.07
N ALA A 131 14.67 -12.17 -7.39
CA ALA A 131 15.16 -13.52 -7.09
C ALA A 131 14.31 -14.23 -6.01
N ASN A 132 13.52 -13.47 -5.25
CA ASN A 132 12.64 -13.99 -4.22
C ASN A 132 11.31 -14.45 -4.83
N SER A 133 10.92 -15.66 -4.46
CA SER A 133 9.60 -16.20 -4.72
C SER A 133 8.76 -16.27 -3.47
N SER A 134 7.43 -16.21 -3.67
CA SER A 134 6.40 -16.53 -2.69
C SER A 134 6.56 -17.85 -1.90
N ARG A 135 7.44 -18.76 -2.32
CA ARG A 135 7.82 -20.02 -1.64
C ARG A 135 9.32 -20.28 -1.88
N GLY A 136 10.08 -20.59 -0.83
CA GLY A 136 11.44 -21.12 -0.97
C GLY A 136 11.39 -22.61 -1.26
N HIS A 137 12.27 -23.11 -2.13
CA HIS A 137 12.40 -24.55 -2.41
C HIS A 137 13.49 -25.13 -1.51
N ILE A 138 13.29 -26.34 -0.97
CA ILE A 138 14.25 -26.95 -0.03
C ILE A 138 15.62 -27.18 -0.68
N ALA A 139 15.63 -27.51 -1.98
CA ALA A 139 16.87 -27.67 -2.73
C ALA A 139 17.67 -26.37 -2.93
N ASP A 140 17.03 -25.20 -2.76
CA ASP A 140 17.68 -23.90 -2.87
C ASP A 140 18.11 -23.36 -1.49
N SER A 141 17.95 -24.14 -0.42
CA SER A 141 18.21 -23.69 0.95
C SER A 141 19.70 -23.71 1.31
N PHE A 142 20.51 -24.51 0.61
CA PHE A 142 21.96 -24.59 0.77
C PHE A 142 22.60 -25.32 -0.43
N ASP A 143 23.82 -24.93 -0.79
CA ASP A 143 24.49 -25.31 -2.05
C ASP A 143 24.78 -26.82 -2.18
N ASP A 144 24.84 -27.53 -1.06
CA ASP A 144 25.18 -28.96 -0.98
C ASP A 144 23.97 -29.87 -0.70
N PHE A 145 22.74 -29.40 -0.92
CA PHE A 145 21.50 -30.17 -0.67
C PHE A 145 21.50 -31.55 -1.33
N ASP A 146 22.04 -31.67 -2.54
CA ASP A 146 22.14 -32.93 -3.27
C ASP A 146 22.92 -34.02 -2.51
N HIS A 147 23.80 -33.67 -1.58
CA HIS A 147 24.54 -34.64 -0.76
C HIS A 147 23.70 -35.25 0.38
N TYR A 148 22.54 -34.68 0.69
CA TYR A 148 21.67 -35.12 1.80
C TYR A 148 20.44 -35.90 1.34
N ILE A 149 20.31 -36.15 0.04
CA ILE A 149 19.20 -36.90 -0.55
C ILE A 149 19.72 -38.09 -1.34
N THR A 150 18.89 -39.11 -1.52
CA THR A 150 19.25 -40.26 -2.36
C THR A 150 19.09 -39.90 -3.84
N GLU A 151 19.77 -40.61 -4.75
CA GLU A 151 19.56 -40.44 -6.21
C GLU A 151 18.10 -40.70 -6.62
N GLY A 152 17.40 -41.59 -5.91
CA GLY A 152 15.97 -41.83 -6.11
C GLY A 152 15.11 -40.62 -5.75
N ASP A 153 15.41 -39.96 -4.61
CA ASP A 153 14.73 -38.74 -4.19
C ASP A 153 15.07 -37.54 -5.10
N LYS A 154 16.30 -37.51 -5.63
CA LYS A 154 16.73 -36.51 -6.61
C LYS A 154 15.92 -36.62 -7.90
N GLN A 155 15.76 -37.83 -8.43
CA GLN A 155 14.93 -38.07 -9.61
C GLN A 155 13.46 -37.74 -9.34
N LEU A 156 12.92 -38.17 -8.19
CA LEU A 156 11.56 -37.83 -7.78
C LEU A 156 11.35 -36.31 -7.71
N LEU A 157 12.33 -35.58 -7.20
CA LEU A 157 12.28 -34.13 -7.11
C LEU A 157 12.26 -33.47 -8.51
N LEU A 158 13.09 -33.95 -9.44
CA LEU A 158 13.10 -33.48 -10.83
C LEU A 158 11.76 -33.74 -11.52
N ASP A 159 11.18 -34.93 -11.34
CA ASP A 159 9.88 -35.29 -11.92
C ASP A 159 8.75 -34.39 -11.37
N ILE A 160 8.78 -34.09 -10.06
CA ILE A 160 7.83 -33.14 -9.44
C ILE A 160 7.98 -31.74 -10.07
N MET A 161 9.21 -31.28 -10.28
CA MET A 161 9.51 -29.95 -10.82
C MET A 161 9.09 -29.82 -12.29
N GLU A 162 9.31 -30.84 -13.11
CA GLU A 162 8.92 -30.87 -14.51
C GLU A 162 7.40 -30.85 -14.66
N GLN A 163 6.70 -31.73 -13.94
CA GLN A 163 5.23 -31.77 -13.98
C GLN A 163 4.58 -30.49 -13.44
N ASP A 164 5.19 -29.85 -12.44
CA ASP A 164 4.76 -28.53 -11.97
C ASP A 164 4.87 -27.46 -13.05
N ALA A 165 5.96 -27.47 -13.82
CA ALA A 165 6.20 -26.55 -14.92
C ALA A 165 5.11 -26.68 -16.00
N GLU A 166 4.77 -27.91 -16.37
CA GLU A 166 3.82 -28.21 -17.43
C GLU A 166 2.37 -27.95 -17.02
N THR A 167 1.99 -28.34 -15.80
CA THR A 167 0.58 -28.34 -15.36
C THR A 167 0.13 -26.99 -14.79
N ALA A 168 1.03 -26.18 -14.23
CA ALA A 168 0.66 -24.91 -13.58
C ALA A 168 0.00 -23.90 -14.55
N PRO A 169 0.51 -23.64 -15.77
CA PRO A 169 -0.14 -22.76 -16.73
C PRO A 169 -1.55 -23.24 -17.12
N GLN A 170 -1.70 -24.54 -17.34
CA GLN A 170 -2.98 -25.16 -17.72
C GLN A 170 -4.03 -24.99 -16.62
N ILE A 171 -3.67 -25.27 -15.36
CA ILE A 171 -4.56 -25.08 -14.21
C ILE A 171 -4.93 -23.60 -14.04
N GLN A 172 -3.98 -22.68 -14.27
CA GLN A 172 -4.23 -21.24 -14.16
C GLN A 172 -5.23 -20.76 -15.23
N GLU A 173 -5.10 -21.22 -16.47
CA GLU A 173 -6.03 -20.89 -17.55
C GLU A 173 -7.45 -21.39 -17.25
N LEU A 174 -7.58 -22.64 -16.78
CA LEU A 174 -8.87 -23.22 -16.39
C LEU A 174 -9.52 -22.44 -15.23
N LYS A 175 -8.74 -22.03 -14.23
CA LYS A 175 -9.25 -21.19 -13.13
C LYS A 175 -9.68 -19.80 -13.58
N ALA A 176 -8.97 -19.20 -14.54
CA ALA A 176 -9.37 -17.93 -15.13
C ALA A 176 -10.73 -18.06 -15.85
N LYS A 177 -10.91 -19.12 -16.65
CA LYS A 177 -12.20 -19.43 -17.31
C LYS A 177 -13.34 -19.64 -16.30
N ILE A 178 -13.10 -20.39 -15.22
CA ILE A 178 -14.09 -20.56 -14.14
C ILE A 178 -14.53 -19.21 -13.56
N LYS A 179 -13.58 -18.29 -13.34
CA LYS A 179 -13.88 -16.96 -12.77
C LYS A 179 -14.75 -16.11 -13.71
N ILE A 180 -14.52 -16.21 -15.02
CA ILE A 180 -15.33 -15.54 -16.06
C ILE A 180 -16.76 -16.09 -16.02
N ILE A 181 -16.93 -17.40 -16.09
CA ILE A 181 -18.25 -18.07 -16.08
C ILE A 181 -18.99 -17.80 -14.75
N GLN A 182 -18.28 -17.75 -13.62
CA GLN A 182 -18.87 -17.35 -12.34
C GLN A 182 -19.38 -15.90 -12.34
N HIS A 183 -18.74 -15.00 -13.08
CA HIS A 183 -19.24 -13.63 -13.26
C HIS A 183 -20.49 -13.61 -14.13
N GLU A 184 -20.49 -14.32 -15.26
CA GLU A 184 -21.65 -14.46 -16.15
C GLU A 184 -22.85 -15.05 -15.41
N LYS A 185 -22.64 -16.10 -14.59
CA LYS A 185 -23.69 -16.73 -13.77
C LYS A 185 -24.36 -15.75 -12.81
N ARG A 186 -23.60 -14.80 -12.23
CA ARG A 186 -24.16 -13.78 -11.33
C ARG A 186 -25.13 -12.84 -12.06
N ASN A 187 -24.89 -12.60 -13.34
CA ASN A 187 -25.67 -11.70 -14.19
C ASN A 187 -26.74 -12.42 -15.02
N ALA A 188 -26.82 -13.76 -14.91
CA ALA A 188 -27.74 -14.55 -15.72
C ALA A 188 -29.22 -14.31 -15.32
N PRO A 189 -30.11 -14.02 -16.29
CA PRO A 189 -31.50 -13.62 -16.07
C PRO A 189 -32.43 -14.74 -15.57
N ASN A 190 -32.12 -16.00 -15.85
CA ASN A 190 -33.02 -17.12 -15.52
C ASN A 190 -32.30 -18.33 -14.93
N PHE A 191 -33.08 -19.24 -14.34
CA PHE A 191 -32.58 -20.42 -13.65
C PHE A 191 -31.92 -21.44 -14.58
N GLU A 192 -32.43 -21.59 -15.80
CA GLU A 192 -31.87 -22.51 -16.81
C GLU A 192 -30.45 -22.11 -17.20
N GLN A 193 -30.22 -20.83 -17.51
CA GLN A 193 -28.88 -20.33 -17.83
C GLN A 193 -27.92 -20.47 -16.64
N LYS A 194 -28.38 -20.26 -15.41
CA LYS A 194 -27.56 -20.50 -14.21
C LYS A 194 -27.19 -21.98 -14.04
N THR A 195 -28.07 -22.89 -14.43
CA THR A 195 -27.86 -24.35 -14.36
C THR A 195 -26.84 -24.78 -15.41
N GLU A 196 -26.91 -24.26 -16.63
CA GLU A 196 -25.94 -24.55 -17.69
C GLU A 196 -24.54 -24.02 -17.33
N LEU A 197 -24.45 -22.78 -16.83
CA LEU A 197 -23.18 -22.19 -16.37
C LEU A 197 -22.58 -22.96 -15.19
N ASN A 198 -23.42 -23.52 -14.29
CA ASN A 198 -22.96 -24.42 -13.23
C ASN A 198 -22.33 -25.70 -13.78
N LYS A 199 -22.94 -26.29 -14.81
CA LYS A 199 -22.42 -27.49 -15.45
C LYS A 199 -21.05 -27.24 -16.09
N GLN A 200 -20.88 -26.11 -16.76
CA GLN A 200 -19.60 -25.70 -17.34
C GLN A 200 -18.54 -25.45 -16.27
N ILE A 201 -18.90 -24.81 -15.15
CA ILE A 201 -17.99 -24.65 -13.99
C ILE A 201 -17.56 -26.02 -13.47
N GLN A 202 -18.50 -26.95 -13.28
CA GLN A 202 -18.19 -28.28 -12.77
C GLN A 202 -17.25 -29.04 -13.71
N GLN A 203 -17.51 -29.02 -15.03
CA GLN A 203 -16.62 -29.64 -16.01
C GLN A 203 -15.19 -29.09 -15.98
N LEU A 204 -15.04 -27.77 -15.81
CA LEU A 204 -13.72 -27.16 -15.67
C LEU A 204 -13.05 -27.52 -14.34
N GLN A 205 -13.83 -27.64 -13.25
CA GLN A 205 -13.33 -28.10 -11.96
C GLN A 205 -12.86 -29.56 -12.01
N ASP A 206 -13.61 -30.43 -12.70
CA ASP A 206 -13.26 -31.84 -12.89
C ASP A 206 -11.97 -31.97 -13.71
N ARG A 207 -11.80 -31.15 -14.75
CA ARG A 207 -10.54 -31.06 -15.51
C ARG A 207 -9.36 -30.63 -14.64
N VAL A 208 -9.55 -29.66 -13.75
CA VAL A 208 -8.51 -29.26 -12.79
C VAL A 208 -8.18 -30.41 -11.84
N ALA A 209 -9.19 -31.14 -11.36
CA ALA A 209 -9.00 -32.28 -10.48
C ALA A 209 -8.25 -33.43 -11.18
N ASP A 210 -8.57 -33.71 -12.45
CA ASP A 210 -7.89 -34.73 -13.27
C ASP A 210 -6.41 -34.38 -13.50
N ILE A 211 -6.10 -33.14 -13.88
CA ILE A 211 -4.71 -32.68 -14.05
C ILE A 211 -3.94 -32.82 -12.73
N LYS A 212 -4.55 -32.43 -11.61
CA LYS A 212 -3.92 -32.59 -10.27
C LYS A 212 -3.75 -34.05 -9.86
N GLY A 213 -4.66 -34.93 -10.27
CA GLY A 213 -4.61 -36.36 -9.97
C GLY A 213 -3.50 -37.10 -10.71
N LYS A 214 -3.04 -36.56 -11.85
CA LYS A 214 -1.94 -37.11 -12.66
C LYS A 214 -0.56 -36.69 -12.18
N LYS A 215 -0.46 -35.79 -11.19
CA LYS A 215 0.82 -35.32 -10.66
C LYS A 215 1.45 -36.33 -9.71
N THR A 216 2.74 -36.55 -9.88
CA THR A 216 3.64 -37.17 -8.91
C THR A 216 3.84 -36.21 -7.74
N GLY A 217 3.73 -36.71 -6.51
CA GLY A 217 3.90 -35.89 -5.30
C GLY A 217 2.69 -35.00 -4.99
N SER A 218 2.93 -33.72 -4.68
CA SER A 218 1.89 -32.80 -4.22
C SER A 218 0.89 -32.44 -5.33
N LYS A 219 -0.41 -32.52 -5.01
CA LYS A 219 -1.51 -32.04 -5.87
C LYS A 219 -1.51 -30.51 -6.06
N GLU A 220 -0.78 -29.80 -5.21
CA GLU A 220 -0.48 -28.39 -5.38
C GLU A 220 0.92 -28.20 -5.95
N SER A 221 1.10 -27.15 -6.76
CA SER A 221 2.41 -26.79 -7.30
C SER A 221 3.40 -26.44 -6.17
N VAL A 222 4.51 -27.16 -6.15
CA VAL A 222 5.68 -27.01 -5.28
C VAL A 222 6.58 -25.89 -5.83
N ARG A 223 6.84 -25.90 -7.15
CA ARG A 223 7.57 -24.86 -7.89
C ARG A 223 6.68 -24.19 -8.94
N ARG A 224 6.71 -22.86 -9.05
CA ARG A 224 6.17 -22.14 -10.21
C ARG A 224 7.37 -21.72 -11.04
N VAL A 225 7.45 -22.09 -12.31
CA VAL A 225 8.67 -21.83 -13.12
C VAL A 225 8.93 -20.34 -13.39
N ASN A 226 7.94 -19.46 -13.19
CA ASN A 226 8.10 -18.01 -13.30
C ASN A 226 8.19 -17.36 -11.91
N TYR A 227 9.37 -17.41 -11.29
CA TYR A 227 9.60 -17.14 -9.87
C TYR A 227 9.90 -15.68 -9.51
N GLY A 228 10.12 -14.79 -10.48
CA GLY A 228 10.26 -13.37 -10.14
C GLY A 228 8.93 -12.69 -9.91
N LEU A 229 8.67 -12.32 -8.65
CA LEU A 229 7.71 -11.25 -8.38
C LEU A 229 8.24 -9.98 -9.04
N ASP A 230 7.40 -9.33 -9.83
CA ASP A 230 7.74 -8.02 -10.36
C ASP A 230 7.88 -7.04 -9.19
N VAL A 231 9.02 -6.36 -9.16
CA VAL A 231 9.38 -5.39 -8.14
C VAL A 231 9.95 -4.14 -8.80
N ILE A 232 9.78 -3.00 -8.14
CA ILE A 232 10.68 -1.87 -8.40
C ILE A 232 11.96 -2.17 -7.63
N ALA A 233 13.10 -2.18 -8.34
CA ALA A 233 14.40 -2.48 -7.78
C ALA A 233 14.79 -1.48 -6.67
N ALA A 234 15.66 -1.93 -5.76
CA ALA A 234 16.38 -1.03 -4.86
C ALA A 234 17.18 0.01 -5.66
N ASP A 235 17.57 1.10 -4.99
CA ASP A 235 18.26 2.27 -5.52
C ASP A 235 17.51 3.05 -6.62
N SER A 236 16.30 2.60 -6.97
CA SER A 236 15.42 3.34 -7.86
C SER A 236 14.80 4.52 -7.14
N VAL A 237 14.55 5.61 -7.86
CA VAL A 237 13.86 6.79 -7.34
C VAL A 237 12.54 6.96 -8.06
N ALA A 238 11.44 6.78 -7.34
CA ALA A 238 10.09 6.97 -7.87
C ALA A 238 9.67 8.44 -7.69
N GLN A 239 9.41 9.16 -8.78
CA GLN A 239 8.95 10.55 -8.75
C GLN A 239 7.57 10.63 -8.10
N HIS A 240 7.39 11.52 -7.11
CA HIS A 240 6.18 11.58 -6.31
C HIS A 240 5.76 13.01 -6.00
N THR A 241 4.45 13.24 -5.95
CA THR A 241 3.86 14.52 -5.58
C THR A 241 2.73 14.37 -4.56
N MET A 242 2.62 15.35 -3.67
CA MET A 242 1.47 15.51 -2.77
C MET A 242 0.98 16.95 -2.84
N LYS A 243 -0.29 17.16 -2.49
CA LYS A 243 -0.91 18.48 -2.41
C LYS A 243 -1.74 18.56 -1.14
N LEU A 244 -1.39 19.46 -0.24
CA LEU A 244 -2.18 19.77 0.95
C LEU A 244 -3.04 21.00 0.67
N THR A 245 -4.36 20.80 0.53
CA THR A 245 -5.33 21.87 0.31
C THR A 245 -5.97 22.30 1.61
N GLY A 246 -5.90 23.59 1.96
CA GLY A 246 -6.42 24.12 3.22
C GLY A 246 -5.30 24.61 4.13
N ASN A 247 -5.62 25.59 4.98
CA ASN A 247 -4.66 26.42 5.73
C ASN A 247 -4.49 26.01 7.19
N HIS A 248 -4.81 24.77 7.59
CA HIS A 248 -4.62 24.40 9.00
C HIS A 248 -3.14 24.09 9.25
N LEU A 249 -2.42 25.07 9.81
CA LEU A 249 -0.99 24.96 10.12
C LEU A 249 -0.69 23.73 10.99
N GLY A 250 -1.59 23.38 11.92
CA GLY A 250 -1.50 22.16 12.72
C GLY A 250 -1.50 20.87 11.88
N SER A 251 -2.26 20.82 10.77
CA SER A 251 -2.27 19.66 9.87
C SER A 251 -0.98 19.58 9.04
N LEU A 252 -0.43 20.72 8.63
CA LEU A 252 0.87 20.76 7.96
C LEU A 252 1.98 20.27 8.90
N HIS A 253 2.02 20.77 10.13
CA HIS A 253 2.97 20.32 11.15
C HIS A 253 2.81 18.85 11.50
N PHE A 254 1.56 18.35 11.57
CA PHE A 254 1.28 16.93 11.78
C PHE A 254 1.78 16.06 10.63
N LEU A 255 1.68 16.54 9.38
CA LEU A 255 2.26 15.88 8.23
C LEU A 255 3.79 15.87 8.31
N PHE A 256 4.44 16.98 8.68
CA PHE A 256 5.89 17.04 8.86
C PHE A 256 6.37 16.08 9.95
N TRP A 257 5.67 16.06 11.09
CA TRP A 257 5.93 15.10 12.16
C TRP A 257 5.76 13.66 11.67
N THR A 258 4.72 13.36 10.89
CA THR A 258 4.54 12.04 10.27
C THR A 258 5.71 11.68 9.36
N ILE A 259 6.15 12.60 8.49
CA ILE A 259 7.28 12.40 7.58
C ILE A 259 8.55 12.05 8.37
N SER A 260 8.77 12.69 9.52
CA SER A 260 9.89 12.39 10.43
C SER A 260 9.87 11.00 11.08
N LYS A 261 8.83 10.19 10.84
CA LYS A 261 8.73 8.82 11.38
C LYS A 261 8.66 7.76 10.28
N LEU A 262 8.62 8.14 9.00
CA LEU A 262 8.38 7.22 7.89
C LEU A 262 9.37 6.05 7.77
N PRO A 263 10.68 6.17 8.07
CA PRO A 263 11.61 5.03 8.01
C PRO A 263 11.25 3.88 8.95
N LEU A 264 10.45 4.13 10.00
CA LEU A 264 9.96 3.09 10.91
C LEU A 264 8.91 2.18 10.25
N PHE A 265 8.41 2.55 9.06
CA PHE A 265 7.29 1.89 8.42
C PHE A 265 7.62 1.47 6.99
N ARG A 266 7.54 0.17 6.71
CA ARG A 266 7.67 -0.37 5.35
C ARG A 266 6.45 -0.04 4.50
N VAL A 267 6.68 0.31 3.23
CA VAL A 267 5.64 0.57 2.23
C VAL A 267 5.45 -0.62 1.29
N GLY A 268 4.20 -0.94 0.93
CA GLY A 268 3.89 -2.07 0.04
C GLY A 268 3.88 -3.44 0.73
N GLY A 269 4.09 -4.49 -0.07
CA GLY A 269 4.12 -5.89 0.32
C GLY A 269 5.54 -6.45 0.48
N GLY A 270 5.67 -7.77 0.56
CA GLY A 270 6.99 -8.44 0.58
C GLY A 270 7.79 -8.27 1.87
N ARG A 271 7.13 -7.97 3.01
CA ARG A 271 7.79 -7.75 4.30
C ARG A 271 8.69 -8.90 4.76
N SER A 272 8.33 -10.14 4.43
CA SER A 272 9.14 -11.34 4.71
C SER A 272 10.49 -11.33 3.98
N TYR A 273 10.62 -10.57 2.90
CA TYR A 273 11.84 -10.39 2.13
C TYR A 273 12.51 -9.03 2.39
N ASN A 274 12.14 -8.36 3.49
CA ASN A 274 12.62 -7.03 3.87
C ASN A 274 12.28 -5.89 2.87
N TYR A 275 11.27 -6.07 2.02
CA TYR A 275 10.88 -5.07 1.02
C TYR A 275 10.25 -3.82 1.62
N GLY A 276 10.26 -2.73 0.84
CA GLY A 276 9.53 -1.51 1.16
C GLY A 276 10.25 -0.55 2.10
N GLU A 277 11.57 -0.66 2.23
CA GLU A 277 12.39 0.40 2.84
C GLU A 277 12.57 1.55 1.87
N VAL A 278 12.31 2.77 2.35
CA VAL A 278 12.34 3.95 1.50
C VAL A 278 12.87 5.18 2.23
N GLU A 279 13.48 6.06 1.45
CA GLU A 279 13.87 7.41 1.85
C GLU A 279 13.08 8.40 1.00
N PRO A 280 11.95 8.91 1.51
CA PRO A 280 11.15 9.89 0.79
C PRO A 280 11.68 11.30 1.00
N PHE A 281 11.72 12.12 -0.05
CA PHE A 281 12.18 13.50 0.03
C PHE A 281 11.36 14.41 -0.88
N TRP A 282 10.94 15.57 -0.37
CA TRP A 282 10.15 16.54 -1.10
C TRP A 282 10.61 17.98 -0.87
N LYS A 283 10.57 18.76 -1.95
CA LYS A 283 10.57 20.22 -1.90
C LYS A 283 9.14 20.71 -1.75
N ILE A 284 8.96 21.77 -0.98
CA ILE A 284 7.66 22.35 -0.66
C ILE A 284 7.55 23.69 -1.38
N THR A 285 6.41 23.88 -2.05
CA THR A 285 6.04 25.15 -2.67
C THR A 285 4.66 25.55 -2.18
N GLU A 286 4.51 26.76 -1.66
CA GLU A 286 3.21 27.35 -1.36
C GLU A 286 2.64 28.04 -2.59
N HIS A 287 1.36 27.82 -2.87
CA HIS A 287 0.65 28.52 -3.94
C HIS A 287 -0.59 29.21 -3.39
N ASN A 288 -0.94 30.35 -3.97
CA ASN A 288 -2.20 31.04 -3.71
C ASN A 288 -2.73 31.69 -5.00
N PHE A 289 -3.95 32.25 -4.97
CA PHE A 289 -4.55 32.86 -6.17
C PHE A 289 -3.74 34.05 -6.72
N SER A 290 -3.06 34.79 -5.85
CA SER A 290 -2.25 35.93 -6.24
C SER A 290 -0.88 35.51 -6.80
N HIS A 291 -0.41 34.30 -6.47
CA HIS A 291 0.91 33.76 -6.82
C HIS A 291 0.77 32.30 -7.27
N PRO A 292 0.21 32.05 -8.47
CA PRO A 292 0.01 30.71 -9.00
C PRO A 292 1.33 29.98 -9.29
N GLU A 293 2.41 30.70 -9.60
CA GLU A 293 3.77 30.18 -9.79
C GLU A 293 4.34 29.55 -8.51
N GLY A 294 3.90 30.06 -7.36
CA GLY A 294 4.23 29.56 -6.04
C GLY A 294 5.56 30.06 -5.46
N PHE A 295 5.66 30.00 -4.15
CA PHE A 295 6.82 30.37 -3.36
C PHE A 295 7.49 29.12 -2.80
N PRO A 296 8.80 28.92 -3.02
CA PRO A 296 9.54 27.88 -2.31
C PRO A 296 9.41 28.09 -0.80
N CYS A 297 9.12 27.03 -0.05
CA CYS A 297 9.02 27.07 1.41
C CYS A 297 10.05 26.17 2.11
N GLY A 298 10.94 25.55 1.34
CA GLY A 298 11.96 24.64 1.83
C GLY A 298 11.74 23.19 1.42
N GLU A 299 12.30 22.28 2.20
CA GLU A 299 12.37 20.85 1.90
C GLU A 299 12.28 19.99 3.16
N ILE A 300 11.70 18.81 3.01
CA ILE A 300 11.48 17.86 4.08
C ILE A 300 11.57 16.42 3.58
N GLY A 301 12.16 15.55 4.40
CA GLY A 301 12.17 14.12 4.12
C GLY A 301 13.35 13.41 4.75
N TRP A 302 13.70 12.28 4.16
CA TRP A 302 14.82 11.44 4.56
C TRP A 302 15.79 11.28 3.42
N LYS A 303 17.07 11.32 3.75
CA LYS A 303 18.15 11.13 2.80
C LYS A 303 19.36 10.56 3.53
N ASP A 304 19.89 9.46 3.01
CA ASP A 304 21.13 8.84 3.51
C ASP A 304 21.06 8.54 5.03
N GLY A 305 19.91 8.05 5.49
CA GLY A 305 19.65 7.71 6.89
C GLY A 305 19.31 8.88 7.81
N GLU A 306 19.33 10.12 7.31
CA GLU A 306 19.10 11.32 8.12
C GLU A 306 17.78 12.01 7.76
N PHE A 307 17.13 12.59 8.77
CA PHE A 307 15.93 13.40 8.58
C PHE A 307 16.33 14.83 8.22
N ILE A 308 15.94 15.26 7.02
CA ILE A 308 16.15 16.60 6.50
C ILE A 308 14.90 17.44 6.75
N LYS A 309 15.09 18.58 7.44
CA LYS A 309 14.07 19.61 7.65
C LYS A 309 14.73 20.98 7.49
N ALA A 310 14.62 21.56 6.29
CA ALA A 310 15.07 22.90 5.99
C ALA A 310 13.87 23.69 5.48
N LEU A 311 13.13 24.30 6.41
CA LEU A 311 11.85 24.96 6.16
C LEU A 311 11.96 26.46 6.39
N ASP A 312 11.18 27.24 5.66
CA ASP A 312 11.03 28.67 5.90
C ASP A 312 10.39 28.92 7.28
N ILE A 313 10.78 30.04 7.91
CA ILE A 313 10.37 30.38 9.28
C ILE A 313 8.85 30.39 9.48
N ASP A 314 8.09 30.74 8.45
CA ASP A 314 6.63 30.86 8.49
C ASP A 314 5.90 29.50 8.57
N ILE A 315 6.59 28.41 8.22
CA ILE A 315 6.04 27.06 8.28
C ILE A 315 6.89 26.11 9.12
N ASP A 316 7.96 26.63 9.75
CA ASP A 316 8.85 25.80 10.54
C ASP A 316 8.20 25.38 11.86
N VAL A 317 8.62 24.21 12.35
CA VAL A 317 8.10 23.63 13.58
C VAL A 317 9.18 22.83 14.30
N ASP A 318 9.27 23.01 15.61
CA ASP A 318 10.00 22.07 16.48
C ASP A 318 9.15 20.81 16.63
N LEU A 319 9.59 19.73 15.99
CA LEU A 319 8.87 18.46 15.98
C LEU A 319 8.77 17.79 17.36
N LYS A 320 9.70 18.06 18.29
CA LYS A 320 9.63 17.51 19.65
C LYS A 320 8.61 18.28 20.50
N ALA A 321 8.62 19.60 20.39
CA ALA A 321 7.61 20.44 21.02
C ALA A 321 6.21 20.13 20.45
N PHE A 322 6.12 19.97 19.13
CA PHE A 322 4.88 19.59 18.45
C PHE A 322 4.38 18.21 18.90
N GLU A 323 5.23 17.20 18.97
CA GLU A 323 4.87 15.87 19.49
C GLU A 323 4.26 15.96 20.91
N SER A 324 4.85 16.79 21.76
CA SER A 324 4.33 17.04 23.12
C SER A 324 2.95 17.72 23.10
N SER A 325 2.71 18.63 22.13
CA SER A 325 1.43 19.32 21.97
C SER A 325 0.29 18.40 21.50
N LEU A 326 0.58 17.25 20.88
CA LEU A 326 -0.44 16.29 20.44
C LEU A 326 -1.30 15.73 21.59
N LEU A 327 -0.86 15.92 22.83
CA LEU A 327 -1.53 15.48 24.05
C LEU A 327 -2.40 16.58 24.68
N ASP A 328 -2.35 17.80 24.15
CA ASP A 328 -3.19 18.91 24.57
C ASP A 328 -4.52 18.86 23.81
N LYS A 329 -5.62 18.58 24.54
CA LYS A 329 -6.96 18.40 23.96
C LYS A 329 -7.59 19.70 23.47
N GLU A 330 -7.10 20.85 23.91
CA GLU A 330 -7.56 22.15 23.41
C GLU A 330 -6.96 22.44 22.04
N LEU A 331 -5.76 21.94 21.76
CA LEU A 331 -5.08 22.06 20.48
C LEU A 331 -5.45 20.93 19.52
N PHE A 332 -5.42 19.69 20.00
CA PHE A 332 -5.66 18.49 19.21
C PHE A 332 -6.53 17.47 19.94
N ASN A 333 -7.66 17.09 19.33
CA ASN A 333 -8.55 16.07 19.86
C ASN A 333 -8.80 14.96 18.82
N PHE A 334 -8.03 13.89 18.96
CA PHE A 334 -8.11 12.71 18.09
C PHE A 334 -9.30 11.79 18.37
N LYS A 335 -10.09 12.10 19.40
CA LYS A 335 -11.31 11.40 19.79
C LYS A 335 -12.59 12.19 19.52
N TYR A 336 -12.46 13.43 19.02
CA TYR A 336 -13.58 14.24 18.60
C TYR A 336 -13.90 13.96 17.13
N PHE A 337 -15.16 13.64 16.87
CA PHE A 337 -15.66 13.20 15.56
C PHE A 337 -16.95 13.91 15.12
N GLY A 338 -17.47 14.84 15.92
CA GLY A 338 -18.64 15.66 15.62
C GLY A 338 -19.74 15.53 16.65
#